data_AF-A0A924G549-F1
#
_entry.id   AF-A0A924G549-F1
#
_cell.length_a   1.000
_cell.length_b   1.000
_cell.length_c   1.000
_cell.angle_alpha   90.00
_cell.angle_beta   90.00
_cell.angle_gamma   90.00
#
_symmetry.space_group_name_H-M   'P 1'
#
loop_
_entity.id
_entity.type
_entity.pdbx_description
1 polymer ?
#
loop_
_entity_poly.entity_id
_entity_poly.type
_entity_poly.pdbx_seq_one_letter_code
_entity_poly.pdbx_strand_id
1 'polypeptide(L)'
;MNTFIFWQRWLFYSSLLFAMFGVAFAVWGNNIFFTPYNHALANLFWHQNTIPSQAETFRAFIWAPLGGTISCCYILLAFIARYPFKNKEKWARNAIMLAFGTWILLDSAVCFYYGAYFQIYLINA
;
A
#
# COMPACT_ATOMS: atom_id res chain seq x y z
N MET A 1 25.82 13.37 -8.80
CA MET A 1 24.96 12.73 -9.84
C MET A 1 24.64 11.28 -9.51
N ASN A 2 25.59 10.49 -8.99
CA ASN A 2 25.39 9.07 -8.64
C ASN A 2 24.28 8.84 -7.60
N THR A 3 24.16 9.70 -6.59
CA THR A 3 23.12 9.61 -5.55
C THR A 3 21.70 9.74 -6.12
N PHE A 4 21.48 10.66 -7.06
CA PHE A 4 20.15 10.86 -7.66
C PHE A 4 19.72 9.65 -8.49
N ILE A 5 20.62 9.13 -9.33
CA ILE A 5 20.35 7.94 -10.15
C ILE A 5 20.09 6.73 -9.27
N PHE A 6 20.81 6.60 -8.16
CA PHE A 6 20.56 5.56 -7.16
C PHE A 6 19.13 5.63 -6.62
N TRP A 7 18.71 6.79 -6.10
CA TRP A 7 17.35 6.95 -5.54
C TRP A 7 16.25 6.79 -6.61
N GLN A 8 16.48 7.27 -7.83
CA GLN A 8 15.56 7.07 -8.95
C GLN A 8 15.38 5.59 -9.28
N ARG A 9 16.48 4.82 -9.35
CA ARG A 9 16.45 3.38 -9.61
C ARG A 9 15.82 2.62 -8.45
N TRP A 10 16.16 3.01 -7.22
CA TRP A 10 15.56 2.45 -6.02
C TRP A 10 14.04 2.62 -6.06
N LEU A 11 13.55 3.85 -6.32
CA LEU A 11 12.12 4.15 -6.43
C LEU A 11 11.46 3.34 -7.55
N PHE A 12 12.11 3.19 -8.70
CA PHE A 12 11.60 2.37 -9.79
C PHE A 12 11.43 0.89 -9.39
N TYR A 13 12.48 0.27 -8.86
CA TYR A 13 12.45 -1.15 -8.52
C TYR A 13 11.56 -1.44 -7.30
N SER A 14 11.56 -0.56 -6.30
CA SER A 14 10.63 -0.68 -5.16
C SER A 14 9.18 -0.55 -5.64
N SER A 15 8.89 0.37 -6.57
CA SER A 15 7.55 0.48 -7.15
C SER A 15 7.12 -0.81 -7.86
N LEU A 16 7.99 -1.41 -8.67
CA LEU A 16 7.68 -2.70 -9.30
C LEU A 16 7.46 -3.82 -8.27
N LEU A 17 8.27 -3.85 -7.21
CA LEU A 17 8.10 -4.80 -6.11
C LEU A 17 6.74 -4.63 -5.42
N PHE A 18 6.35 -3.41 -5.07
CA PHE A 18 5.04 -3.13 -4.47
C PHE A 18 3.88 -3.37 -5.43
N ALA A 19 4.08 -3.17 -6.73
CA ALA A 19 3.07 -3.53 -7.72
C ALA A 19 2.82 -5.04 -7.74
N MET A 20 3.88 -5.84 -7.76
CA MET A 20 3.77 -7.31 -7.65
C MET A 20 3.14 -7.72 -6.32
N PHE A 21 3.48 -7.03 -5.22
CA PHE A 21 2.85 -7.27 -3.93
C PHE A 21 1.35 -6.95 -3.95
N GLY A 22 0.93 -5.88 -4.62
CA GLY A 22 -0.48 -5.55 -4.83
C GLY A 22 -1.23 -6.63 -5.61
N VAL A 23 -0.63 -7.19 -6.67
CA VAL A 23 -1.20 -8.33 -7.41
C VAL A 23 -1.33 -9.56 -6.49
N ALA A 24 -0.28 -9.88 -5.74
CA ALA A 24 -0.31 -10.99 -4.79
C ALA A 24 -1.38 -10.77 -3.70
N PHE A 25 -1.54 -9.54 -3.22
CA PHE A 25 -2.57 -9.18 -2.24
C PHE A 25 -3.99 -9.31 -2.82
N ALA A 26 -4.19 -8.90 -4.07
CA ALA A 26 -5.48 -8.98 -4.74
C ALA A 26 -5.96 -10.43 -4.97
N VAL A 27 -5.04 -11.33 -5.33
CA VAL A 27 -5.36 -12.72 -5.72
C VAL A 27 -5.19 -13.70 -4.57
N TRP A 28 -4.22 -13.46 -3.69
CA TRP A 28 -3.81 -14.36 -2.60
C TRP A 28 -3.76 -13.68 -1.24
N GLY A 29 -4.57 -12.66 -1.00
CA GLY A 29 -4.59 -12.00 0.30
C GLY A 29 -4.81 -13.00 1.46
N ASN A 30 -5.56 -14.09 1.27
CA ASN A 30 -5.87 -15.07 2.32
C ASN A 30 -4.75 -16.09 2.59
N ASN A 31 -3.51 -15.63 2.59
CA ASN A 31 -2.31 -16.46 2.80
C ASN A 31 -1.74 -16.25 4.22
N ILE A 32 -0.91 -17.20 4.67
CA ILE A 32 -0.25 -17.22 5.98
C ILE A 32 0.55 -15.94 6.27
N PHE A 33 1.05 -15.27 5.23
CA PHE A 33 1.76 -13.99 5.35
C PHE A 33 0.88 -12.85 5.87
N PHE A 34 -0.42 -12.89 5.61
CA PHE A 34 -1.38 -11.87 6.05
C PHE A 34 -2.15 -12.29 7.32
N THR A 35 -1.90 -13.49 7.83
CA THR A 35 -2.53 -13.99 9.06
C THR A 35 -2.31 -13.09 10.27
N PRO A 36 -1.10 -12.57 10.56
CA PRO A 36 -0.91 -11.63 11.67
C PRO A 36 -1.73 -10.35 11.53
N TYR A 37 -1.84 -9.83 10.30
CA TYR A 37 -2.63 -8.64 10.00
C TYR A 37 -4.13 -8.91 10.17
N ASN A 38 -4.61 -10.07 9.71
CA ASN A 38 -5.99 -10.51 9.91
C ASN A 38 -6.34 -10.68 11.39
N HIS A 39 -5.44 -11.26 12.19
CA HIS A 39 -5.63 -11.37 13.63
C HIS A 39 -5.74 -10.00 14.30
N ALA A 40 -4.90 -9.04 13.91
CA ALA A 40 -4.96 -7.68 14.44
C ALA A 40 -6.30 -6.99 14.10
N LEU A 41 -6.76 -7.12 12.85
CA LEU A 41 -8.07 -6.60 12.44
C LEU A 41 -9.24 -7.30 13.16
N ALA A 42 -9.18 -8.62 13.30
CA ALA A 42 -10.19 -9.41 14.00
C ALA A 42 -10.32 -8.98 15.47
N ASN A 43 -9.19 -8.79 16.14
CA ASN A 43 -9.15 -8.36 17.53
C ASN A 43 -9.66 -6.91 17.70
N LEU A 44 -9.36 -6.03 16.73
CA LEU A 44 -9.82 -4.64 16.77
C LEU A 44 -11.33 -4.51 16.57
N PHE A 45 -11.88 -5.12 15.52
CA PHE A 45 -13.27 -4.91 15.12
C PHE A 45 -14.26 -5.92 15.71
N TRP A 46 -13.81 -7.13 16.04
CA TRP A 46 -14.67 -8.21 16.54
C TRP A 46 -14.25 -8.79 17.89
N HIS A 47 -13.13 -8.32 18.47
CA HIS A 47 -12.56 -8.85 19.73
C HIS A 47 -12.38 -10.38 19.71
N GLN A 48 -12.05 -10.91 18.53
CA GLN A 48 -11.86 -12.33 18.29
C GLN A 48 -10.53 -12.55 17.59
N ASN A 49 -9.97 -13.75 17.75
CA ASN A 49 -8.74 -14.11 17.05
C ASN A 49 -8.98 -14.20 15.54
N THR A 50 -10.14 -14.63 15.06
CA THR A 50 -10.39 -14.80 13.62
C THR A 50 -11.52 -13.92 13.15
N ILE A 51 -11.44 -13.48 11.89
CA ILE A 51 -12.51 -12.73 11.26
C ILE A 51 -13.73 -13.66 11.13
N PRO A 52 -14.94 -13.22 11.52
CA PRO A 52 -16.13 -14.08 11.47
C PRO A 52 -16.42 -14.56 10.05
N SER A 53 -16.90 -15.80 9.93
CA SER A 53 -17.22 -16.42 8.63
C SER A 53 -18.20 -15.62 7.77
N GLN A 54 -19.09 -14.84 8.40
CA GLN A 54 -20.04 -13.96 7.72
C GLN A 54 -19.37 -12.77 7.02
N ALA A 55 -18.22 -12.30 7.53
CA ALA A 55 -17.46 -11.18 6.98
C ALA A 55 -16.37 -11.62 6.00
N GLU A 56 -16.01 -12.92 5.96
CA GLU A 56 -14.93 -13.46 5.14
C GLU A 56 -15.11 -13.19 3.64
N THR A 57 -16.31 -13.40 3.11
CA THR A 57 -16.61 -13.15 1.69
C THR A 57 -16.45 -11.67 1.34
N PHE A 58 -16.96 -10.79 2.20
CA PHE A 58 -16.83 -9.34 2.01
C PHE A 58 -15.37 -8.91 2.10
N ARG A 59 -14.63 -9.42 3.08
CA ARG A 59 -13.20 -9.15 3.26
C ARG A 59 -12.39 -9.59 2.03
N ALA A 60 -12.60 -10.82 1.56
CA ALA A 60 -11.93 -11.35 0.37
C ALA A 60 -12.24 -10.49 -0.86
N PHE A 61 -13.50 -10.07 -1.02
CA PHE A 61 -13.89 -9.14 -2.07
C PHE A 61 -13.15 -7.80 -1.95
N ILE A 62 -13.02 -7.20 -0.76
CA ILE A 62 -12.36 -5.90 -0.55
C ILE A 62 -10.85 -5.94 -0.82
N TRP A 63 -10.20 -7.09 -0.60
CA TRP A 63 -8.77 -7.25 -0.88
C TRP A 63 -8.42 -7.22 -2.37
N ALA A 64 -9.29 -7.74 -3.23
CA ALA A 64 -9.09 -7.71 -4.67
C ALA A 64 -8.94 -6.28 -5.24
N PRO A 65 -9.88 -5.33 -5.04
CA PRO A 65 -9.75 -3.96 -5.51
C PRO A 65 -8.66 -3.21 -4.74
N LEU A 66 -8.42 -3.47 -3.45
CA LEU A 66 -7.29 -2.86 -2.73
C LEU A 66 -5.94 -3.26 -3.31
N GLY A 67 -5.71 -4.55 -3.56
CA GLY A 67 -4.49 -5.01 -4.20
C GLY A 67 -4.37 -4.52 -5.64
N GLY A 68 -5.49 -4.44 -6.36
CA GLY A 68 -5.57 -3.87 -7.71
C GLY A 68 -5.20 -2.38 -7.74
N THR A 69 -5.69 -1.57 -6.81
CA THR A 69 -5.33 -0.15 -6.72
C THR A 69 -3.87 0.04 -6.32
N ILE A 70 -3.35 -0.75 -5.36
CA ILE A 70 -1.93 -0.78 -5.03
C ILE A 70 -1.11 -1.07 -6.29
N SER A 71 -1.42 -2.15 -7.01
CA SER A 71 -0.70 -2.54 -8.22
C SER A 71 -0.73 -1.44 -9.28
N CYS A 72 -1.91 -0.90 -9.57
CA CYS A 72 -2.09 0.18 -10.53
C CYS A 72 -1.27 1.43 -10.18
N CYS A 73 -1.37 1.91 -8.94
CA CYS A 73 -0.66 3.10 -8.45
C CYS A 73 0.86 2.94 -8.52
N TYR A 74 1.38 1.77 -8.14
CA TYR A 74 2.82 1.52 -8.13
C TYR A 74 3.37 1.24 -9.54
N ILE A 75 2.60 0.65 -10.45
CA ILE A 75 2.97 0.58 -11.88
C ILE A 75 3.10 2.00 -12.44
N LEU A 76 2.10 2.85 -12.20
CA LEU A 76 2.13 4.25 -12.63
C LEU A 76 3.35 4.98 -12.05
N LEU A 77 3.63 4.80 -10.76
CA LEU A 77 4.81 5.35 -10.11
C LEU A 77 6.12 4.87 -10.75
N ALA A 78 6.21 3.58 -11.11
CA ALA A 78 7.39 3.06 -11.80
C ALA A 78 7.62 3.79 -13.13
N PHE A 79 6.57 4.03 -13.93
CA PHE A 79 6.69 4.81 -15.16
C PHE A 79 7.10 6.27 -14.89
N ILE A 80 6.48 6.94 -13.91
CA ILE A 80 6.84 8.30 -13.51
C ILE A 80 8.30 8.36 -13.04
N ALA A 81 8.73 7.39 -12.23
CA ALA A 81 10.10 7.28 -11.73
C ALA A 81 11.10 7.08 -12.87
N ARG A 82 10.77 6.24 -13.87
CA ARG A 82 11.66 5.86 -14.98
C ARG A 82 11.90 6.98 -15.98
N TYR A 83 10.86 7.74 -16.30
CA TYR A 83 10.88 8.74 -17.37
C TYR A 83 10.93 10.18 -16.83
N PRO A 84 9.81 10.81 -16.42
CA PRO A 84 9.81 12.24 -16.11
C PRO A 84 10.56 12.58 -14.82
N PHE A 85 10.54 11.70 -13.80
CA PHE A 85 11.32 11.92 -12.59
C PHE A 85 12.82 11.84 -12.89
N LYS A 86 13.26 10.88 -13.70
CA LYS A 86 14.66 10.77 -14.17
C LYS A 86 15.12 12.02 -14.94
N ASN A 87 14.22 12.62 -15.72
CA ASN A 87 14.45 13.89 -16.43
C ASN A 87 14.38 15.12 -15.51
N LYS A 88 14.16 14.94 -14.21
CA LYS A 88 14.03 16.00 -13.20
C LYS A 88 12.87 16.97 -13.47
N GLU A 89 11.81 16.47 -14.10
CA GLU A 89 10.62 17.26 -14.36
C GLU A 89 9.91 17.59 -13.03
N LYS A 90 9.68 18.89 -12.78
CA LYS A 90 9.13 19.36 -11.49
C LYS A 90 7.75 18.78 -11.20
N TRP A 91 6.92 18.59 -12.23
CA TRP A 91 5.58 18.04 -12.07
C TRP A 91 5.63 16.60 -11.56
N ALA A 92 6.59 15.78 -12.00
CA ALA A 92 6.70 14.39 -11.56
C ALA A 92 7.03 14.31 -10.07
N ARG A 93 7.96 15.14 -9.60
CA ARG A 93 8.24 15.25 -8.16
C ARG A 93 7.01 15.70 -7.37
N ASN A 94 6.33 16.75 -7.84
CA ASN A 94 5.14 17.27 -7.16
C ASN A 94 4.01 16.24 -7.13
N ALA A 95 3.80 15.50 -8.22
CA ALA A 95 2.81 14.43 -8.31
C ALA A 95 3.10 13.31 -7.31
N ILE A 96 4.36 12.86 -7.20
CA ILE A 96 4.77 11.85 -6.22
C ILE A 96 4.51 12.37 -4.79
N MET A 97 4.97 13.58 -4.47
CA MET A 97 4.80 14.16 -3.13
C MET A 97 3.32 14.34 -2.75
N LEU A 98 2.50 14.84 -3.68
CA LEU A 98 1.07 15.06 -3.42
C LEU A 98 0.31 13.74 -3.33
N ALA A 99 0.52 12.81 -4.25
CA ALA A 99 -0.19 11.53 -4.24
C ALA A 99 0.10 10.71 -2.97
N PHE A 100 1.38 10.55 -2.62
CA PHE A 100 1.77 9.82 -1.40
C PHE A 100 1.44 10.61 -0.14
N GLY A 101 1.60 11.93 -0.14
CA GLY A 101 1.23 12.77 0.99
C GLY A 101 -0.27 12.68 1.30
N THR A 102 -1.13 12.79 0.29
CA THR A 102 -2.58 12.63 0.45
C THR A 102 -2.94 11.23 0.93
N TRP A 103 -2.32 10.18 0.37
CA TRP A 103 -2.57 8.81 0.81
C TRP A 103 -2.19 8.58 2.28
N ILE A 104 -0.99 8.98 2.71
CA ILE A 104 -0.53 8.84 4.11
C ILE A 104 -1.46 9.58 5.06
N LEU A 105 -1.87 10.82 4.72
CA LEU A 105 -2.76 11.61 5.56
C LEU A 105 -4.14 10.97 5.71
N LEU A 106 -4.74 10.51 4.60
CA LEU A 106 -6.06 9.88 4.64
C LEU A 106 -6.02 8.54 5.38
N ASP A 107 -5.03 7.69 5.09
CA ASP A 107 -4.87 6.39 5.75
C ASP A 107 -4.65 6.55 7.25
N SER A 108 -3.75 7.47 7.66
CA SER A 108 -3.47 7.75 9.07
C SER A 108 -4.70 8.31 9.80
N ALA A 109 -5.45 9.22 9.17
CA ALA A 109 -6.66 9.79 9.77
C ALA A 109 -7.74 8.73 10.02
N VAL A 110 -7.95 7.84 9.05
CA VAL A 110 -8.91 6.73 9.17
C VAL A 110 -8.45 5.73 10.22
N CYS A 111 -7.17 5.33 10.21
CA CYS A 111 -6.63 4.41 11.21
C CYS A 111 -6.74 4.99 12.63
N PHE A 112 -6.47 6.28 12.79
CA PHE A 112 -6.63 6.96 14.08
C PHE A 112 -8.08 6.96 14.54
N TYR A 113 -9.03 7.26 13.65
CA TYR A 113 -10.47 7.28 13.95
C TYR A 113 -11.00 5.91 14.40
N TYR A 114 -10.57 4.81 13.77
CA TYR A 114 -10.98 3.45 14.12
C TYR A 114 -10.09 2.77 15.18
N GLY A 115 -9.08 3.46 15.72
CA GLY A 115 -8.14 2.90 16.71
C GLY A 115 -7.17 1.85 16.15
N ALA A 116 -7.01 1.77 14.83
CA ALA A 116 -6.09 0.86 14.14
C ALA A 116 -4.63 1.36 14.18
N TYR A 117 -4.11 1.64 15.38
CA TYR A 117 -2.77 2.22 15.55
C TYR A 117 -1.66 1.32 14.99
N PHE A 118 -1.84 -0.01 15.03
CA PHE A 118 -0.87 -0.95 14.46
C PHE A 118 -0.63 -0.69 12.97
N GLN A 119 -1.66 -0.28 12.22
CA GLN A 119 -1.53 0.02 10.79
C GLN A 119 -0.72 1.30 10.57
N ILE A 120 -0.91 2.31 11.41
CA ILE A 120 -0.10 3.55 11.37
C ILE A 120 1.39 3.21 11.57
N TYR A 121 1.72 2.39 12.57
CA TYR A 121 3.11 2.03 12.85
C TYR A 121 3.74 1.09 11.82
N LEU A 122 2.94 0.23 11.19
CA LEU A 122 3.46 -0.79 10.28
C LEU A 122 3.58 -0.27 8.84
N ILE A 123 2.75 0.70 8.46
CA ILE A 123 2.63 1.18 7.08
C ILE A 123 3.10 2.64 6.93
N ASN A 124 2.83 3.50 7.92
CA ASN A 124 3.04 4.96 7.80
C ASN A 124 4.18 5.53 8.67
N ALA A 125 4.75 4.75 9.60
CA ALA A 125 5.86 5.17 10.48
C ALA A 125 7.23 4.80 9.90
#